data_AF-A0A452XGU3-F1
#
_entry.id   AF-A0A452XGU3-F1
#
_cell.length_a   1.000
_cell.length_b   1.000
_cell.length_c   1.000
_cell.angle_alpha   90.00
_cell.angle_beta   90.00
_cell.angle_gamma   90.00
#
_symmetry.space_group_name_H-M   'P 1'
#
loop_
_entity.id
_entity.type
_entity.pdbx_description
1 polymer ?
#
loop_
_entity_poly.entity_id
_entity_poly.type
_entity_poly.pdbx_seq_one_letter_code
_entity_poly.pdbx_strand_id
1 'polypeptide(L)'
;MADAADALSARSKVQAFLEAACSGDLEALRKFGSALDEEGKGAAAVAAGVRDANRRTALHFAAREGQTEVCRFLVEQLRLPVDPKDDDGETPLIHAARQGRLETVEYLLGRGADPSVASNMGATALHHAAGI
;
A
#
# COMPACT_ATOMS: atom_id res chain seq x y z
N MET A 1 24.95 18.76 -5.71
CA MET A 1 25.34 17.38 -5.35
C MET A 1 24.41 16.98 -4.22
N ALA A 2 23.27 16.35 -4.52
CA ALA A 2 22.48 15.71 -3.46
C ALA A 2 23.33 14.53 -2.97
N ASP A 3 23.70 14.54 -1.70
CA ASP A 3 24.69 13.60 -1.15
C ASP A 3 24.09 12.19 -1.10
N ALA A 4 24.92 11.15 -1.23
CA ALA A 4 24.49 9.77 -1.04
C ALA A 4 23.83 9.55 0.34
N ALA A 5 24.20 10.37 1.34
CA ALA A 5 23.55 10.43 2.64
C ALA A 5 22.06 10.85 2.57
N ASP A 6 21.70 11.82 1.74
CA ASP A 6 20.30 12.24 1.56
C ASP A 6 19.47 11.16 0.87
N ALA A 7 20.05 10.47 -0.12
CA ALA A 7 19.39 9.35 -0.79
C ALA A 7 19.18 8.14 0.16
N LEU A 8 20.15 7.85 1.03
CA LEU A 8 20.03 6.80 2.04
C LEU A 8 18.99 7.16 3.13
N SER A 9 18.92 8.43 3.51
CA SER A 9 17.91 8.98 4.43
C SER A 9 16.49 8.92 3.84
N ALA A 10 16.34 9.18 2.54
CA ALA A 10 15.06 9.00 1.86
C ALA A 10 14.65 7.53 1.79
N ARG A 11 15.60 6.63 1.51
CA ARG A 11 15.35 5.18 1.44
C ARG A 11 14.92 4.59 2.77
N SER A 12 15.52 5.02 3.88
CA SER A 12 15.14 4.56 5.23
C SER A 12 13.74 5.03 5.63
N LYS A 13 13.34 6.25 5.25
CA LYS A 13 11.98 6.77 5.46
C LYS A 13 10.92 5.99 4.68
N VAL A 14 11.19 5.69 3.41
CA VAL A 14 10.31 4.84 2.57
C VAL A 14 10.13 3.47 3.21
N GLN A 15 11.22 2.83 3.62
CA GLN A 15 11.17 1.51 4.25
C GLN A 15 10.35 1.55 5.54
N ALA A 16 10.60 2.51 6.42
CA ALA A 16 9.89 2.63 7.68
C ALA A 16 8.38 2.89 7.51
N PHE A 17 7.98 3.66 6.48
CA PHE A 17 6.56 3.86 6.17
C PHE A 17 5.88 2.57 5.71
N LEU A 18 6.55 1.80 4.82
CA LEU A 18 6.02 0.52 4.34
C LEU A 18 5.97 -0.53 5.45
N GLU A 19 6.97 -0.54 6.33
CA GLU A 19 7.02 -1.43 7.50
C GLU A 19 5.91 -1.11 8.50
N ALA A 20 5.66 0.17 8.79
CA ALA A 20 4.52 0.59 9.62
C ALA A 20 3.18 0.13 9.04
N ALA A 21 3.02 0.20 7.70
CA ALA A 21 1.82 -0.31 7.04
C ALA A 21 1.70 -1.85 7.13
N CYS A 22 2.83 -2.55 7.08
CA CYS A 22 2.90 -4.01 7.22
C CYS A 22 2.57 -4.46 8.66
N SER A 23 3.10 -3.77 9.67
CA SER A 23 2.94 -4.13 11.08
C SER A 23 1.62 -3.67 11.70
N GLY A 24 0.89 -2.76 11.05
CA GLY A 24 -0.34 -2.19 11.60
C GLY A 24 -0.10 -0.95 12.46
N ASP A 25 1.12 -0.39 12.48
CA ASP A 25 1.48 0.76 13.30
C ASP A 25 0.91 2.07 12.73
N LEU A 26 -0.35 2.33 13.08
CA LEU A 26 -1.06 3.55 12.71
C LEU A 26 -0.43 4.81 13.31
N GLU A 27 0.20 4.73 14.49
CA GLU A 27 0.82 5.89 15.12
C GLU A 27 2.05 6.35 14.32
N ALA A 28 2.90 5.39 13.92
CA ALA A 28 4.02 5.67 13.03
C ALA A 28 3.54 6.27 11.70
N LEU A 29 2.50 5.69 11.08
CA LEU A 29 1.92 6.20 9.83
C LEU A 29 1.39 7.63 9.96
N ARG A 30 0.71 7.96 11.07
CA ARG A 30 0.25 9.33 11.34
C ARG A 30 1.41 10.30 11.51
N LYS A 31 2.48 9.88 12.18
CA LYS A 31 3.69 10.68 12.36
C LYS A 31 4.40 10.96 11.03
N PHE A 32 4.42 10.00 10.11
CA PHE A 32 4.93 10.22 8.76
C PHE A 32 4.14 11.30 8.01
N GLY A 33 2.82 11.39 8.18
CA GLY A 33 2.03 12.47 7.60
C GLY A 33 2.55 13.85 8.00
N SER A 34 2.73 14.10 9.30
CA SER A 34 3.24 15.38 9.81
C SER A 34 4.70 15.69 9.41
N ALA A 35 5.54 14.65 9.24
CA ALA A 35 6.95 14.83 8.91
C ALA A 35 7.19 15.05 7.40
N LEU A 36 6.23 14.69 6.54
CA LEU A 36 6.32 14.87 5.09
C LEU A 36 5.63 16.16 4.61
N ASP A 37 4.89 16.84 5.51
CA ASP A 37 4.27 18.14 5.28
C ASP A 37 5.27 19.31 5.31
N GLU A 38 6.51 19.13 5.81
CA GLU A 38 7.52 20.20 5.84
C GLU A 38 7.92 20.70 4.43
N GLU A 39 7.63 19.94 3.37
CA GLU A 39 7.84 20.36 1.97
C GLU A 39 6.57 20.94 1.29
N GLY A 40 5.44 21.06 1.99
CA GLY A 40 4.21 21.68 1.45
C GLY A 40 3.49 20.90 0.34
N LYS A 41 3.89 19.65 0.06
CA LYS A 41 3.25 18.78 -0.96
C LYS A 41 2.00 18.04 -0.45
N GLY A 42 1.74 18.08 0.86
CA GLY A 42 0.65 17.37 1.52
C GLY A 42 0.93 15.88 1.68
N ALA A 43 0.74 15.37 2.90
CA ALA A 43 0.95 13.97 3.29
C ALA A 43 0.43 12.92 2.29
N ALA A 44 -0.72 13.19 1.65
CA ALA A 44 -1.34 12.31 0.65
C ALA A 44 -0.49 12.13 -0.62
N ALA A 45 0.02 13.22 -1.20
CA ALA A 45 0.78 13.17 -2.45
C ALA A 45 2.14 12.51 -2.24
N VAL A 46 2.76 12.72 -1.08
CA VAL A 46 4.02 12.08 -0.74
C VAL A 46 3.81 10.58 -0.51
N ALA A 47 2.80 10.18 0.27
CA ALA A 47 2.48 8.78 0.52
C ALA A 47 2.14 8.00 -0.77
N ALA A 48 1.48 8.62 -1.75
CA ALA A 48 1.19 8.01 -3.05
C ALA A 48 2.46 7.67 -3.86
N GLY A 49 3.54 8.41 -3.63
CA GLY A 49 4.85 8.16 -4.21
C GLY A 49 5.69 7.11 -3.46
N VAL A 50 5.33 6.77 -2.22
CA VAL A 50 6.08 5.80 -1.41
C VAL A 50 5.81 4.38 -1.92
N ARG A 51 6.83 3.78 -2.53
CA ARG A 51 6.81 2.42 -3.09
C ARG A 51 8.14 1.72 -2.87
N ASP A 52 8.10 0.39 -2.78
CA ASP A 52 9.31 -0.43 -2.77
C ASP A 52 9.90 -0.61 -4.19
N ALA A 53 10.96 -1.43 -4.29
CA ALA A 53 11.62 -1.73 -5.56
C ALA A 53 10.74 -2.49 -6.56
N ASN A 54 9.63 -3.10 -6.10
CA ASN A 54 8.65 -3.81 -6.91
C ASN A 54 7.40 -2.95 -7.19
N ARG A 55 7.48 -1.63 -6.95
CA ARG A 55 6.38 -0.66 -7.05
C ARG A 55 5.19 -0.92 -6.11
N ARG A 56 5.37 -1.74 -5.07
CA ARG A 56 4.34 -2.01 -4.07
C ARG A 56 4.19 -0.81 -3.15
N THR A 57 2.95 -0.37 -3.01
CA THR A 57 2.57 0.72 -2.09
C THR A 57 2.32 0.19 -0.69
N ALA A 58 2.22 1.08 0.30
CA ALA A 58 1.77 0.73 1.65
C ALA A 58 0.45 -0.06 1.67
N LEU A 59 -0.46 0.22 0.73
CA LEU A 59 -1.74 -0.49 0.64
C LEU A 59 -1.57 -1.96 0.25
N HIS A 60 -0.56 -2.31 -0.56
CA HIS A 60 -0.26 -3.71 -0.88
C HIS A 60 0.18 -4.48 0.37
N PHE A 61 1.09 -3.90 1.17
CA PHE A 61 1.58 -4.51 2.41
C PHE A 61 0.48 -4.66 3.45
N ALA A 62 -0.28 -3.59 3.70
CA ALA A 62 -1.41 -3.61 4.63
C ALA A 62 -2.46 -4.65 4.22
N ALA A 63 -2.80 -4.70 2.92
CA ALA A 63 -3.75 -5.67 2.38
C ALA A 63 -3.28 -7.12 2.52
N ARG A 64 -2.00 -7.39 2.22
CA ARG A 64 -1.39 -8.71 2.38
C ARG A 64 -1.43 -9.21 3.82
N GLU A 65 -1.14 -8.34 4.78
CA GLU A 65 -1.12 -8.70 6.20
C GLU A 65 -2.50 -8.64 6.88
N GLY A 66 -3.52 -8.13 6.20
CA GLY A 66 -4.88 -8.02 6.74
C GLY A 66 -5.06 -6.84 7.70
N GLN A 67 -4.24 -5.79 7.57
CA GLN A 67 -4.28 -4.59 8.40
C GLN A 67 -5.42 -3.66 7.93
N THR A 68 -6.68 -4.09 8.13
CA THR A 68 -7.87 -3.39 7.60
C THR A 68 -7.95 -1.92 8.04
N GLU A 69 -7.60 -1.61 9.29
CA GLU A 69 -7.61 -0.23 9.78
C GLU A 69 -6.50 0.65 9.19
N VAL A 70 -5.35 0.05 8.83
CA VAL A 70 -4.34 0.73 8.01
C VAL A 70 -4.87 0.97 6.60
N CYS A 71 -5.49 -0.03 5.96
CA CYS A 71 -6.12 0.13 4.65
C CYS A 71 -7.17 1.26 4.67
N ARG A 72 -7.95 1.37 5.75
CA ARG A 72 -8.87 2.48 6.01
C ARG A 72 -8.16 3.81 6.05
N PHE A 73 -7.13 3.93 6.89
CA PHE A 73 -6.35 5.15 7.01
C PHE A 73 -5.73 5.60 5.67
N LEU A 74 -5.12 4.67 4.93
CA LEU A 74 -4.47 4.94 3.66
C LEU A 74 -5.46 5.43 2.57
N VAL A 75 -6.62 4.79 2.43
CA VAL A 75 -7.62 5.15 1.40
C VAL A 75 -8.47 6.35 1.83
N GLU A 76 -8.93 6.39 3.08
CA GLU A 76 -9.90 7.38 3.56
C GLU A 76 -9.26 8.63 4.17
N GLN A 77 -8.03 8.58 4.69
CA GLN A 77 -7.36 9.78 5.20
C GLN A 77 -6.29 10.27 4.22
N LEU A 78 -5.45 9.37 3.70
CA LEU A 78 -4.40 9.74 2.74
C LEU A 78 -4.86 9.76 1.28
N ARG A 79 -6.12 9.40 0.98
CA ARG A 79 -6.69 9.43 -0.38
C ARG A 79 -5.86 8.64 -1.40
N LEU A 80 -5.19 7.57 -0.95
CA LEU A 80 -4.41 6.74 -1.86
C LEU A 80 -5.33 5.95 -2.80
N PRO A 81 -4.87 5.68 -4.04
CA PRO A 81 -5.62 4.83 -4.97
C PRO A 81 -5.82 3.43 -4.38
N VAL A 82 -6.98 2.83 -4.66
CA VAL A 82 -7.35 1.50 -4.16
C VAL A 82 -6.76 0.35 -5.01
N ASP A 83 -6.57 0.57 -6.32
CA ASP A 83 -6.01 -0.41 -7.28
C ASP A 83 -4.68 0.02 -7.93
N PRO A 84 -3.66 0.47 -7.17
CA PRO A 84 -2.33 0.59 -7.74
C PRO A 84 -1.84 -0.81 -8.13
N LYS A 85 -1.22 -0.93 -9.30
CA LYS A 85 -0.51 -2.14 -9.70
C LYS A 85 0.96 -2.09 -9.26
N ASP A 86 1.46 -3.22 -8.78
CA ASP A 86 2.88 -3.48 -8.61
C ASP A 86 3.53 -4.00 -9.92
N ASP A 87 4.81 -4.35 -9.88
CA ASP A 87 5.53 -4.84 -11.07
C ASP A 87 5.03 -6.19 -11.61
N ASP A 88 4.37 -6.99 -10.77
CA ASP A 88 3.72 -8.24 -11.15
C ASP A 88 2.31 -8.00 -11.71
N GLY A 89 1.87 -6.74 -11.73
CA GLY A 89 0.52 -6.34 -12.11
C GLY A 89 -0.51 -6.64 -11.03
N GLU A 90 -0.09 -7.06 -9.83
CA GLU A 90 -0.96 -7.38 -8.72
C GLU A 90 -1.50 -6.10 -8.08
N THR A 91 -2.75 -6.14 -7.62
CA THR A 91 -3.39 -5.07 -6.84
C THR A 91 -3.40 -5.42 -5.36
N PRO A 92 -3.64 -4.47 -4.44
CA PRO A 92 -3.85 -4.77 -3.03
C PRO A 92 -4.93 -5.83 -2.79
N LEU A 93 -5.99 -5.84 -3.61
CA LEU A 93 -7.05 -6.85 -3.54
C LEU A 93 -6.53 -8.26 -3.85
N ILE A 94 -5.65 -8.43 -4.85
CA ILE A 94 -5.00 -9.70 -5.16
C ILE A 94 -4.16 -10.19 -3.97
N HIS A 95 -3.37 -9.31 -3.34
CA HIS A 95 -2.59 -9.66 -2.15
C HIS A 95 -3.46 -10.10 -0.97
N ALA A 96 -4.55 -9.39 -0.68
CA ALA A 96 -5.47 -9.74 0.40
C ALA A 96 -6.16 -11.09 0.12
N ALA A 97 -6.62 -11.30 -1.11
CA ALA A 97 -7.29 -12.53 -1.54
C ALA A 97 -6.37 -13.75 -1.45
N ARG A 98 -5.13 -13.63 -1.93
CA ARG A 98 -4.10 -14.69 -1.87
C ARG A 98 -3.79 -15.13 -0.43
N GLN A 99 -3.86 -14.20 0.52
CA GLN A 99 -3.57 -14.45 1.93
C GLN A 99 -4.84 -14.75 2.76
N GLY A 100 -6.02 -14.83 2.12
CA GLY A 100 -7.28 -15.13 2.80
C GLY A 100 -7.76 -14.04 3.77
N ARG A 101 -7.36 -12.79 3.57
CA ARG A 101 -7.71 -11.66 4.47
C ARG A 101 -9.13 -11.16 4.18
N LEU A 102 -10.14 -11.94 4.58
CA LEU A 102 -11.55 -11.71 4.20
C LEU A 102 -12.03 -10.28 4.51
N GLU A 103 -11.85 -9.81 5.74
CA GLU A 103 -12.31 -8.49 6.17
C GLU A 103 -11.66 -7.35 5.36
N THR A 104 -10.38 -7.53 4.98
CA THR A 104 -9.67 -6.57 4.13
C THR A 104 -10.13 -6.65 2.68
N VAL A 105 -10.44 -7.85 2.16
CA VAL A 105 -11.04 -8.03 0.83
C VAL A 105 -12.39 -7.32 0.75
N GLU A 106 -13.28 -7.55 1.72
CA GLU A 106 -14.59 -6.89 1.80
C GLU A 106 -14.46 -5.38 1.86
N TYR A 107 -13.52 -4.87 2.67
CA TYR A 107 -13.23 -3.44 2.76
C TYR A 107 -12.80 -2.86 1.40
N LEU A 108 -11.81 -3.48 0.73
CA LEU A 108 -11.29 -2.99 -0.55
C LEU A 108 -12.37 -2.97 -1.64
N LEU A 109 -13.19 -4.02 -1.72
CA LEU A 109 -14.34 -4.07 -2.64
C LEU A 109 -15.37 -2.99 -2.32
N GLY A 110 -15.66 -2.77 -1.03
CA GLY A 110 -16.52 -1.68 -0.57
C GLY A 110 -15.99 -0.27 -0.85
N ARG A 111 -14.72 -0.15 -1.23
CA ARG A 111 -14.06 1.10 -1.66
C ARG A 111 -13.81 1.18 -3.17
N GLY A 112 -14.40 0.25 -3.93
CA GLY A 112 -14.38 0.29 -5.39
C GLY A 112 -13.16 -0.36 -6.01
N ALA A 113 -12.45 -1.23 -5.29
CA ALA A 113 -11.45 -2.09 -5.91
C ALA A 113 -12.10 -2.98 -6.98
N ASP A 114 -11.51 -3.04 -8.17
CA ASP A 114 -12.04 -3.85 -9.28
C ASP A 114 -11.55 -5.32 -9.17
N PRO A 115 -12.43 -6.29 -8.87
CA PRO A 115 -12.05 -7.70 -8.75
C PRO A 115 -11.70 -8.37 -10.09
N SER A 116 -11.99 -7.71 -11.22
CA SER A 116 -11.67 -8.22 -12.56
C SER A 116 -10.24 -7.92 -12.99
N VAL A 117 -9.52 -7.07 -12.26
CA VAL A 117 -8.12 -6.76 -12.55
C VAL A 117 -7.28 -8.03 -12.44
N ALA A 118 -6.58 -8.34 -13.53
CA ALA A 118 -5.65 -9.45 -13.62
C ALA A 118 -4.20 -8.97 -13.44
N SER A 119 -3.40 -9.83 -12.80
CA SER A 119 -1.94 -9.75 -12.78
C SER A 119 -1.35 -9.96 -14.18
N ASN A 120 -0.04 -9.77 -14.32
CA ASN A 120 0.65 -10.00 -15.59
C ASN A 120 0.56 -11.46 -16.07
N MET A 121 0.24 -12.39 -15.17
CA MET A 121 0.01 -13.81 -15.47
C MET A 121 -1.46 -14.12 -15.83
N GLY A 122 -2.33 -13.11 -15.89
CA GLY A 122 -3.75 -13.27 -16.18
C GLY A 122 -4.60 -13.73 -14.99
N ALA A 123 -4.01 -13.87 -13.79
CA ALA A 123 -4.71 -14.30 -12.59
C ALA A 123 -5.38 -13.11 -11.89
N THR A 124 -6.65 -13.27 -11.53
CA THR A 124 -7.43 -12.28 -10.76
C THR A 124 -7.42 -12.61 -9.27
N ALA A 125 -7.97 -11.73 -8.44
CA ALA A 125 -8.11 -11.97 -7.00
C ALA A 125 -8.84 -13.30 -6.70
N LEU A 126 -9.83 -13.68 -7.51
CA LEU A 126 -10.55 -14.94 -7.37
C LEU A 126 -9.67 -16.17 -7.65
N HIS A 127 -8.81 -16.13 -8.66
CA HIS A 127 -7.87 -17.22 -8.96
C HIS A 127 -6.95 -17.48 -7.75
N HIS A 128 -6.37 -16.42 -7.21
CA HIS A 128 -5.50 -16.51 -6.05
C HIS A 128 -6.23 -16.93 -4.77
N ALA A 129 -7.48 -16.51 -4.56
CA ALA A 129 -8.29 -16.98 -3.42
C ALA A 129 -8.62 -18.47 -3.50
N ALA A 130 -8.75 -19.02 -4.71
CA ALA A 130 -9.02 -20.44 -4.95
C ALA A 130 -7.76 -21.32 -4.88
N GLY A 131 -6.57 -20.73 -4.76
CA GLY A 131 -5.28 -21.44 -4.66
C GLY A 131 -4.80 -22.05 -5.99
N ILE A 132 -5.24 -21.49 -7.13
CA ILE A 132 -4.89 -21.94 -8.48
C ILE A 132 -3.96 -20.99 -9.22
#